data_AF-A0A7R7YCT7-F1
#
_entry.id   AF-A0A7R7YCT7-F1
#
_cell.length_a   1.000
_cell.length_b   1.000
_cell.length_c   1.000
_cell.angle_alpha   90.00
_cell.angle_beta   90.00
_cell.angle_gamma   90.00
#
_symmetry.space_group_name_H-M   'P 1'
#
loop_
_entity.id
_entity.type
_entity.pdbx_description
1 polymer ?
#
loop_
_entity_poly.entity_id
_entity_poly.type
_entity_poly.pdbx_seq_one_letter_code
_entity_poly.pdbx_strand_id
1 'polypeptide(L)'
;MSAHYGYAGFRRPADIVSDNVLSDKQKTETLLHWKRAVARLMPFASDDEREAYRNLTIELAAALTHIDIVPVRLHSFETTPLKTTKP
;
A
#
# COMPACT_ATOMS: atom_id res chain seq x y z
N MET A 1 10.59 -19.74 14.31
CA MET A 1 10.07 -18.96 13.15
C MET A 1 8.96 -18.07 13.67
N SER A 2 9.22 -16.77 13.81
CA SER A 2 8.22 -15.83 14.31
C SER A 2 7.20 -15.58 13.21
N ALA A 3 5.97 -16.05 13.41
CA ALA A 3 4.87 -15.70 12.53
C ALA A 3 4.70 -14.18 12.58
N HIS A 4 4.81 -13.52 11.44
CA HIS A 4 4.36 -12.14 11.28
C HIS A 4 2.84 -12.18 11.41
N TYR A 5 2.35 -12.15 12.65
CA TYR A 5 0.93 -12.14 12.96
C TYR A 5 0.38 -10.82 12.43
N GLY A 6 -0.18 -10.88 11.23
CA GLY A 6 -1.05 -9.82 10.75
C GLY A 6 -2.41 -9.88 11.45
N TYR A 7 -3.44 -9.31 10.83
CA TYR A 7 -4.74 -9.09 11.46
C TYR A 7 -5.80 -9.94 10.81
N ALA A 8 -6.42 -10.88 11.54
CA ALA A 8 -7.58 -11.65 11.08
C ALA A 8 -7.43 -12.19 9.63
N GLY A 9 -6.28 -12.81 9.32
CA GLY A 9 -5.98 -13.38 8.00
C GLY A 9 -5.33 -12.42 6.98
N PHE A 10 -5.23 -11.13 7.29
CA PHE A 10 -4.48 -10.14 6.50
C PHE A 10 -3.03 -10.04 6.98
N ARG A 11 -2.07 -9.72 6.09
CA ARG A 11 -0.71 -9.31 6.52
C ARG A 11 -0.71 -7.89 7.05
N ARG A 12 0.40 -7.42 7.64
CA ARG A 12 0.48 -6.01 8.05
C ARG A 12 0.61 -5.10 6.83
N PRO A 13 -0.10 -3.97 6.77
CA PRO A 13 0.04 -3.00 5.68
C PRO A 13 1.49 -2.57 5.42
N ALA A 14 2.32 -2.44 6.47
CA ALA A 14 3.74 -2.10 6.35
C ALA A 14 4.55 -3.15 5.55
N ASP A 15 4.17 -4.43 5.61
CA ASP A 15 4.82 -5.50 4.85
C ASP A 15 4.60 -5.32 3.34
N ILE A 16 3.42 -4.81 2.94
CA ILE A 16 3.10 -4.49 1.55
C ILE A 16 3.80 -3.22 1.07
N VAL A 17 3.89 -2.21 1.94
CA VAL A 17 4.62 -0.97 1.63
C VAL A 17 6.10 -1.26 1.38
N SER A 18 6.69 -2.13 2.20
CA SER A 18 8.11 -2.52 2.13
C SER A 18 8.40 -3.58 1.05
N ASP A 19 7.37 -4.08 0.36
CA ASP A 19 7.53 -5.07 -0.70
C ASP A 19 8.24 -4.44 -1.91
N ASN A 20 9.35 -5.04 -2.37
CA ASN A 20 10.13 -4.52 -3.49
C ASN A 20 9.71 -5.12 -4.84
N VAL A 21 8.74 -6.03 -4.86
CA VAL A 21 8.22 -6.71 -6.06
C VAL A 21 7.03 -5.93 -6.63
N LEU A 22 6.17 -5.39 -5.77
CA LEU A 22 5.01 -4.62 -6.19
C LEU A 22 5.38 -3.17 -6.54
N SER A 23 4.82 -2.65 -7.64
CA SER A 23 4.85 -1.21 -7.91
C SER A 23 3.99 -0.42 -6.93
N ASP A 24 4.26 0.87 -6.73
CA ASP A 24 3.49 1.72 -5.82
C ASP A 24 1.98 1.73 -6.15
N LYS A 25 1.64 1.70 -7.45
CA LYS A 25 0.24 1.56 -7.88
C LYS A 25 -0.38 0.24 -7.41
N GLN A 26 0.32 -0.88 -7.57
CA GLN A 26 -0.17 -2.20 -7.11
C GLN A 26 -0.26 -2.27 -5.59
N LYS A 27 0.67 -1.63 -4.86
CA LYS A 27 0.61 -1.50 -3.40
C LYS A 27 -0.64 -0.73 -2.98
N THR A 28 -0.86 0.45 -3.55
CA THR A 28 -2.04 1.28 -3.27
C THR A 28 -3.34 0.54 -3.57
N GLU A 29 -3.44 -0.10 -4.74
CA GLU A 29 -4.62 -0.91 -5.11
C GLU A 29 -4.85 -2.04 -4.10
N THR A 30 -3.80 -2.77 -3.73
CA THR A 30 -3.88 -3.86 -2.75
C THR A 30 -4.40 -3.37 -1.40
N LEU A 31 -3.82 -2.29 -0.87
CA LEU A 31 -4.23 -1.71 0.42
C LEU A 31 -5.67 -1.17 0.38
N LEU A 32 -6.09 -0.56 -0.73
CA LEU A 32 -7.49 -0.13 -0.93
C LEU A 32 -8.46 -1.31 -1.00
N HIS A 33 -8.07 -2.40 -1.67
CA HIS A 33 -8.86 -3.63 -1.70
C HIS A 33 -9.03 -4.22 -0.30
N TRP A 34 -7.97 -4.23 0.51
CA TRP A 34 -8.04 -4.70 1.89
C TRP A 34 -8.95 -3.82 2.75
N LYS A 35 -8.84 -2.49 2.64
CA LYS A 35 -9.73 -1.56 3.35
C LYS A 35 -11.21 -1.84 3.03
N ARG A 36 -11.54 -2.10 1.77
CA ARG A 36 -12.89 -2.47 1.33
C ARG A 36 -13.33 -3.83 1.85
N ALA A 37 -12.44 -4.82 1.86
CA ALA A 37 -12.74 -6.16 2.39
C ALA A 37 -13.04 -6.10 3.89
N VAL A 38 -12.19 -5.41 4.67
CA VAL A 38 -12.38 -5.23 6.12
C VAL A 38 -13.72 -4.58 6.43
N ALA A 39 -14.09 -3.51 5.72
CA ALA A 39 -15.38 -2.85 5.91
C ALA A 39 -16.58 -3.78 5.65
N ARG A 40 -16.45 -4.75 4.73
CA ARG A 40 -17.49 -5.75 4.44
C ARG A 40 -17.54 -6.88 5.46
N LEU A 41 -16.40 -7.27 6.03
CA LEU A 41 -16.28 -8.40 6.96
C LEU A 41 -16.59 -8.00 8.41
N MET A 42 -16.26 -6.77 8.82
CA MET A 42 -16.39 -6.28 10.19
C MET A 42 -17.80 -6.46 10.82
N PRO A 43 -18.93 -6.31 10.10
CA PRO A 43 -20.25 -6.56 10.66
C PRO A 43 -20.47 -8.01 11.11
N PHE A 44 -19.86 -8.97 10.41
CA PHE A 44 -20.01 -10.41 10.64
C PHE A 44 -18.93 -11.01 11.55
N ALA A 45 -17.97 -10.19 11.95
CA ALA A 45 -16.80 -10.59 12.72
C ALA A 45 -17.12 -10.78 14.20
N SER A 46 -16.38 -11.67 14.86
CA SER A 46 -16.38 -11.79 16.32
C SER A 46 -15.81 -10.51 16.98
N ASP A 47 -15.99 -10.34 18.28
CA ASP A 47 -15.48 -9.13 18.96
C ASP A 47 -13.94 -9.03 18.92
N ASP A 48 -13.23 -10.17 19.02
CA ASP A 48 -11.77 -10.24 18.85
C ASP A 48 -11.35 -9.87 17.43
N GLU A 49 -12.07 -10.37 16.42
CA GLU A 49 -11.80 -10.04 15.02
C GLU A 49 -12.12 -8.58 14.71
N ARG A 50 -13.15 -7.99 15.32
CA ARG A 50 -13.47 -6.57 15.17
C ARG A 50 -12.36 -5.69 15.70
N GLU A 51 -11.73 -6.06 16.81
CA GLU A 51 -10.56 -5.33 17.31
C GLU A 51 -9.38 -5.43 16.33
N ALA A 52 -9.09 -6.63 15.83
CA ALA A 52 -8.07 -6.82 14.80
C ALA A 52 -8.36 -5.99 13.54
N TYR A 53 -9.61 -5.95 13.08
CA TYR A 53 -10.05 -5.15 11.93
C TYR A 53 -9.96 -3.64 12.17
N ARG A 54 -10.23 -3.16 13.40
CA ARG A 54 -10.03 -1.74 13.76
C ARG A 54 -8.55 -1.37 13.67
N ASN A 55 -7.66 -2.18 14.25
CA ASN A 55 -6.21 -1.97 14.20
C ASN A 55 -5.70 -2.00 12.74
N LEU A 56 -6.15 -2.97 11.95
CA LEU A 56 -5.83 -3.05 10.52
C LEU A 56 -6.30 -1.81 9.75
N THR A 57 -7.48 -1.28 10.05
CA THR A 57 -8.02 -0.08 9.37
C THR A 57 -7.15 1.15 9.64
N ILE A 58 -6.65 1.31 10.87
CA ILE A 58 -5.74 2.39 11.25
C ILE A 58 -4.41 2.26 10.48
N GLU A 59 -3.82 1.07 10.47
CA GLU A 59 -2.56 0.83 9.74
C GLU A 59 -2.70 1.01 8.23
N LEU A 60 -3.84 0.58 7.66
CA LEU A 60 -4.13 0.78 6.24
C LEU A 60 -4.21 2.27 5.88
N ALA A 61 -4.82 3.10 6.73
CA ALA A 61 -4.87 4.53 6.52
C ALA A 61 -3.47 5.15 6.53
N ALA A 62 -2.64 4.81 7.52
CA ALA A 62 -1.27 5.28 7.60
C ALA A 62 -0.40 4.85 6.40
N ALA A 63 -0.53 3.59 5.98
CA ALA A 63 0.20 3.04 4.84
C ALA A 63 -0.17 3.71 3.51
N LEU A 64 -1.46 3.95 3.28
CA LEU A 64 -1.93 4.66 2.08
C LEU A 64 -1.39 6.10 2.04
N THR A 65 -1.45 6.82 3.15
CA THR A 65 -0.86 8.16 3.26
C THR A 65 0.65 8.15 3.02
N HIS A 66 1.36 7.10 3.45
CA HIS A 66 2.80 6.99 3.19
C HIS A 66 3.12 6.86 1.70
N ILE A 67 2.37 6.04 0.94
CA ILE A 67 2.60 5.89 -0.51
C ILE A 67 2.27 7.18 -1.26
N ASP A 68 1.20 7.89 -0.87
CA ASP A 68 0.83 9.18 -1.49
C ASP A 68 1.87 10.28 -1.21
N ILE A 69 2.55 10.23 -0.05
CA ILE A 69 3.59 11.20 0.34
C ILE A 69 4.95 10.89 -0.30
N VAL A 70 5.24 9.63 -0.63
CA VAL A 70 6.46 9.28 -1.38
C VAL A 70 6.38 10.03 -2.70
N PRO A 71 7.20 11.07 -2.92
CA PRO A 71 7.18 11.79 -4.17
C PRO A 71 7.52 10.74 -5.21
N VAL A 72 6.66 10.60 -6.23
CA VAL A 72 7.00 9.96 -7.49
C VAL A 72 8.42 10.40 -7.77
N ARG A 73 9.41 9.50 -7.65
CA ARG A 73 10.73 9.78 -8.19
C ARG A 73 10.44 9.96 -9.67
N LEU A 74 10.30 11.23 -10.06
CA LEU A 74 10.35 11.66 -11.43
C LEU A 74 11.61 11.00 -11.94
N HIS A 75 11.44 9.94 -12.72
CA HIS A 75 12.34 9.70 -13.82
C HIS A 75 12.17 10.93 -14.71
N SER A 76 12.84 12.02 -14.31
CA SER A 76 13.17 13.12 -15.17
C SER A 76 13.92 12.46 -16.31
N PHE A 77 13.21 12.22 -17.41
CA PHE A 77 13.86 11.95 -18.67
C PHE A 77 14.79 13.13 -18.88
N GLU A 78 16.09 12.88 -18.76
CA GLU A 78 17.12 13.84 -19.10
C GLU A 78 16.78 14.40 -20.48
N THR A 79 16.51 15.69 -20.49
CA THR A 79 16.37 16.49 -21.69
C THR A 79 17.65 16.34 -22.50
N THR A 80 17.60 15.57 -23.58
CA THR A 80 18.57 15.73 -24.67
C THR A 80 18.04 16.83 -25.59
N PRO A 81 18.61 18.04 -25.60
CA PRO A 81 18.32 18.99 -26.66
C PRO A 81 18.88 18.41 -27.97
N LEU A 82 17.99 18.10 -28.91
CA LEU A 82 18.35 17.76 -30.29
C LEU A 82 19.09 18.97 -30.89
N LYS A 83 20.41 18.86 -30.97
CA LYS A 83 21.28 19.83 -31.62
C LYS A 83 20.96 19.82 -33.11
N THR A 84 20.37 20.91 -33.59
CA THR A 84 20.16 21.19 -35.01
C THR A 84 21.49 21.16 -35.75
N THR A 85 21.64 20.26 -36.73
CA THR A 85 22.70 20.35 -37.74
C THR A 85 22.06 20.19 -39.11
N LYS A 86 22.15 21.26 -39.90
CA LYS A 86 21.78 21.33 -41.31
C LYS A 86 23.06 21.66 -42.09
N PRO A 87 23.39 20.93 -43.16
CA PRO A 87 24.01 21.50 -44.34
C PRO A 87 22.94 21.88 -45.38
#